data_AF-A0A9D7A9A0-F1
#
_entry.id   AF-A0A9D7A9A0-F1
#
_cell.length_a   1.000
_cell.length_b   1.000
_cell.length_c   1.000
_cell.angle_alpha   90.00
_cell.angle_beta   90.00
_cell.angle_gamma   90.00
#
_symmetry.space_group_name_H-M   'P 1'
#
loop_
_entity.id
_entity.type
_entity.pdbx_description
1 polymer ?
#
loop_
_entity_poly.entity_id
_entity_poly.type
_entity_poly.pdbx_seq_one_letter_code
_entity_poly.pdbx_strand_id
1 'polypeptide(L)' 'MGLRTPADGVMGPQTRAYANSWRHQDALLMAVKYLAADRYVRLGKPRFLAGWLARSGE' A
#
# COMPACT_ATOMS: atom_id res chain seq x y z
N MET A 1 15.65 -10.10 14.31
CA MET A 1 15.41 -11.07 13.22
C MET A 1 14.40 -10.43 12.28
N GLY A 2 14.83 -9.98 11.10
CA GLY A 2 13.97 -9.23 10.19
C GLY A 2 12.87 -10.13 9.62
N LEU A 3 11.62 -9.85 9.94
CA LEU A 3 10.48 -10.51 9.32
C LEU A 3 10.46 -10.13 7.83
N ARG A 4 11.03 -11.00 6.99
CA ARG A 4 10.86 -10.90 5.53
C ARG A 4 9.54 -11.57 5.19
N THR A 5 8.58 -10.77 4.80
CA THR A 5 7.31 -11.25 4.27
C THR A 5 7.50 -11.55 2.78
N PRO A 6 7.10 -12.74 2.28
CA PRO A 6 7.14 -13.02 0.85
C PRO A 6 6.33 -11.98 0.06
N ALA A 7 6.86 -11.49 -1.05
CA ALA A 7 6.17 -10.58 -1.98
C ALA A 7 5.46 -11.38 -3.09
N ASP A 8 4.74 -12.42 -2.71
CA ASP A 8 4.03 -13.35 -3.60
C ASP A 8 2.61 -12.89 -3.98
N GLY A 9 2.15 -11.77 -3.41
CA GLY A 9 0.81 -11.23 -3.61
C GLY A 9 -0.28 -11.90 -2.76
N VAL A 10 0.09 -12.84 -1.86
CA VAL A 10 -0.86 -13.57 -1.02
C VAL A 10 -0.92 -12.95 0.38
N MET A 11 -2.13 -12.58 0.82
CA MET A 11 -2.36 -12.10 2.17
C MET A 11 -2.59 -13.24 3.18
N GLY A 12 -1.54 -14.05 3.36
CA GLY A 12 -1.52 -15.21 4.26
C GLY A 12 -1.31 -14.85 5.74
N PRO A 13 -1.31 -15.85 6.64
CA PRO A 13 -1.15 -15.64 8.08
C PRO A 13 0.10 -14.85 8.46
N GLN A 14 1.24 -15.13 7.81
CA GLN A 14 2.50 -14.42 8.03
C GLN A 14 2.40 -12.95 7.63
N THR A 15 1.82 -12.65 6.46
CA THR A 15 1.62 -11.27 5.97
C THR A 15 0.72 -10.48 6.90
N ARG A 16 -0.34 -11.10 7.43
CA ARG A 16 -1.25 -10.46 8.41
C ARG A 16 -0.54 -10.19 9.74
N ALA A 17 0.19 -11.18 10.27
CA ALA A 17 0.96 -11.01 11.50
C ALA A 17 2.01 -9.89 11.34
N TYR A 18 2.68 -9.84 10.18
CA TYR A 18 3.61 -8.76 9.87
C TYR A 18 2.91 -7.42 9.82
N ALA A 19 1.84 -7.24 9.04
CA ALA A 19 1.11 -5.98 8.94
C ALA A 19 0.62 -5.48 10.31
N ASN A 20 0.12 -6.38 11.15
CA ASN A 20 -0.34 -6.05 12.50
C ASN A 20 0.78 -5.74 13.49
N SER A 21 2.02 -6.18 13.23
CA SER A 21 3.17 -5.87 14.08
C SER A 21 3.71 -4.44 13.90
N TRP A 22 3.25 -3.70 12.87
CA TRP A 22 3.72 -2.35 12.62
C TRP A 22 3.15 -1.37 13.66
N ARG A 23 4.05 -0.70 14.38
CA ARG A 23 3.71 0.31 15.39
C ARG A 23 3.02 1.54 14.79
N HIS A 24 3.33 1.87 13.54
CA HIS A 24 2.82 3.06 12.85
C HIS A 24 2.01 2.64 11.62
N GLN A 25 0.75 2.29 11.84
CA GLN A 25 -0.16 1.85 10.77
C GLN A 25 -0.36 2.92 9.69
N ASP A 26 -0.36 4.20 10.07
CA ASP A 26 -0.50 5.32 9.12
C ASP A 26 0.68 5.39 8.13
N ALA A 27 1.90 5.11 8.61
CA ALA A 27 3.08 5.08 7.75
C ALA A 27 3.01 3.90 6.75
N LEU A 28 2.53 2.74 7.20
CA LEU A 28 2.29 1.58 6.33
C LEU A 28 1.22 1.89 5.28
N LEU A 29 0.11 2.51 5.70
CA LEU A 29 -0.95 2.94 4.79
C LEU A 29 -0.44 3.95 3.75
N MET A 30 0.39 4.91 4.16
CA MET A 30 0.99 5.88 3.25
C MET A 30 1.91 5.21 2.22
N ALA A 31 2.74 4.25 2.65
CA ALA A 31 3.59 3.48 1.74
C ALA A 31 2.76 2.71 0.70
N VAL A 32 1.64 2.08 1.11
CA VAL A 32 0.72 1.41 0.19
C VAL A 32 0.06 2.41 -0.77
N LYS A 33 -0.38 3.58 -0.28
CA LYS A 33 -0.94 4.65 -1.12
C LYS A 33 0.07 5.11 -2.18
N TYR A 34 1.34 5.25 -1.83
CA TYR A 34 2.39 5.64 -2.78
C TYR A 34 2.59 4.61 -3.90
N LEU A 35 2.65 3.32 -3.55
CA LEU A 35 2.76 2.23 -4.53
C LEU A 35 1.55 2.17 -5.47
N ALA A 36 0.35 2.42 -4.95
CA ALA A 36 -0.87 2.48 -5.75
C ALA A 36 -0.87 3.67 -6.72
N ALA A 37 -0.44 4.85 -6.28
CA ALA A 37 -0.34 6.04 -7.12
C ALA A 37 0.59 5.81 -8.32
N ASP A 38 1.79 5.30 -8.04
CA ASP A 38 2.79 4.93 -9.04
C ASP A 38 2.26 3.89 -10.06
N ARG A 39 1.45 2.91 -9.59
CA ARG A 39 0.77 1.98 -10.49
C ARG A 39 -0.23 2.69 -11.41
N TYR A 40 -1.04 3.63 -10.92
CA TYR A 40 -2.00 4.34 -11.76
C TYR A 40 -1.33 5.30 -12.76
N VAL A 41 -0.18 5.88 -12.40
CA VAL A 41 0.67 6.62 -13.34
C VAL A 41 1.09 5.71 -14.50
N ARG A 42 1.65 4.52 -14.19
CA ARG A 42 2.05 3.56 -15.23
C ARG A 42 0.91 3.04 -16.10
N LEU A 43 -0.31 2.94 -15.56
CA LEU A 43 -1.49 2.53 -16.32
C LEU A 43 -2.03 3.64 -17.24
N GLY A 44 -1.48 4.85 -17.20
CA GLY A 44 -1.95 5.97 -18.00
C GLY A 44 -3.37 6.41 -17.64
N LYS A 45 -3.74 6.37 -16.36
CA LYS A 45 -5.09 6.73 -15.87
C LYS A 45 -5.08 8.02 -15.02
N PRO A 46 -4.67 9.19 -15.58
CA PRO A 46 -4.46 10.41 -14.80
C PRO A 46 -5.73 10.98 -14.16
N ARG A 47 -6.89 10.92 -14.84
CA ARG A 47 -8.17 11.42 -14.28
C ARG A 47 -8.63 10.58 -13.09
N PHE A 48 -8.48 9.26 -13.19
CA PHE A 48 -8.79 8.35 -12.09
C PHE A 48 -7.86 8.61 -10.90
N LEU A 49 -6.55 8.72 -11.16
CA LEU A 49 -5.56 9.02 -10.12
C LEU A 49 -5.88 10.34 -9.40
N ALA A 50 -6.19 11.41 -10.14
CA ALA A 50 -6.56 12.70 -9.56
C ALA A 50 -7.78 12.59 -8.64
N GLY A 51 -8.84 11.90 -9.09
CA GLY A 51 -10.03 11.67 -8.26
C GLY A 51 -9.78 10.75 -7.06
N TRP A 52 -8.89 9.78 -7.19
CA TRP A 52 -8.50 8.90 -6.09
C TRP A 52 -7.65 9.63 -5.05
N LEU A 53 -6.69 10.46 -5.47
CA LEU A 53 -5.86 11.28 -4.57
C LEU A 53 -6.70 12.31 -3.82
N ALA A 54 -7.66 12.97 -4.49
CA ALA A 54 -8.57 13.94 -3.85
C ALA A 54 -9.36 13.32 -2.68
N ARG A 55 -9.80 12.06 -2.80
CA ARG A 55 -10.47 11.32 -1.72
C ARG A 55 -9.53 10.74 -0.67
N SER A 56 -8.27 10.50 -1.01
CA SER A 56 -7.32 9.79 -0.15
C SER A 56 -6.55 10.74 0.80
N GLY A 57 -6.69 12.05 0.60
CA GLY A 57 -6.13 13.10 1.46
C GLY A 57 -7.10 13.65 2.50
N GLU A 58 -8.37 13.21 2.48
CA GLU A 58 -9.33 13.33 3.59
C GLU A 58 -9.07 12.23 4.63
#